data_AF-A0A536CDE1-F1
#
_entry.id   AF-A0A536CDE1-F1
#
_cell.length_a   1.000
_cell.length_b   1.000
_cell.length_c   1.000
_cell.angle_alpha   90.00
_cell.angle_beta   90.00
_cell.angle_gamma   90.00
#
_symmetry.space_group_name_H-M   'P 1'
#
loop_
_entity.id
_entity.type
_entity.pdbx_description
1 polymer ?
#
loop_
_entity_poly.entity_id
_entity_poly.type
_entity_poly.pdbx_seq_one_letter_code
_entity_poly.pdbx_strand_id
1 'polypeptide(L)'
;MSYRKGQDRMTTLLEALCVSLGCCLKPDEQARIQRMAMDDVDAFVAAFHAAEGLQEPYDKEHWRNVRWVVAKRFARTGATGE
;
A
#
# COMPACT_ATOMS: atom_id res chain seq x y z
N MET A 1 6.53 -20.13 11.10
CA MET A 1 6.92 -18.76 11.52
C MET A 1 7.18 -17.90 10.28
N SER A 2 6.13 -17.40 9.61
CA SER A 2 6.28 -16.68 8.31
C SER A 2 5.88 -15.21 8.36
N TYR A 3 5.45 -14.70 9.52
CA TYR A 3 4.88 -13.35 9.67
C TYR A 3 5.89 -12.21 9.53
N ARG A 4 7.20 -12.45 9.71
CA ARG A 4 8.21 -11.37 9.65
C ARG A 4 8.49 -10.86 8.23
N LYS A 5 8.40 -11.73 7.21
CA LYS A 5 8.79 -11.37 5.83
C LYS A 5 7.74 -10.50 5.12
N GLY A 6 6.46 -10.63 5.51
CA GLY A 6 5.37 -9.79 4.98
C GLY A 6 5.32 -8.40 5.62
N GLN A 7 5.60 -8.30 6.92
CA GLN A 7 5.52 -7.06 7.69
C GLN A 7 6.62 -6.05 7.31
N ASP A 8 7.83 -6.54 7.04
CA ASP A 8 8.96 -5.71 6.61
C ASP A 8 8.72 -5.08 5.23
N ARG A 9 8.19 -5.88 4.29
CA ARG A 9 7.81 -5.43 2.94
C ARG A 9 6.72 -4.36 2.95
N MET A 10 5.74 -4.51 3.84
CA MET A 10 4.69 -3.52 4.03
C MET A 10 5.25 -2.20 4.53
N THR A 11 6.15 -2.25 5.50
CA THR A 11 6.77 -1.06 6.08
C THR A 11 7.56 -0.28 5.01
N THR A 12 8.36 -0.98 4.20
CA THR A 12 9.06 -0.36 3.05
C THR A 12 8.12 0.21 2.00
N LEU A 13 6.96 -0.40 1.78
CA LEU A 13 5.94 0.10 0.84
C LEU A 13 5.34 1.41 1.35
N LEU A 14 4.92 1.44 2.61
CA LEU A 14 4.35 2.62 3.27
C LEU A 14 5.36 3.78 3.31
N GLU A 15 6.62 3.47 3.60
CA GLU A 15 7.70 4.46 3.52
C GLU A 15 7.90 4.98 2.09
N ALA A 16 7.90 4.09 1.08
CA ALA A 16 8.02 4.50 -0.31
C ALA A 16 6.84 5.36 -0.78
N LEU A 17 5.62 5.10 -0.30
CA LEU A 17 4.44 5.93 -0.57
C LEU A 17 4.57 7.30 0.11
N CYS A 18 5.02 7.35 1.36
CA CYS A 18 5.31 8.58 2.09
C CYS A 18 6.39 9.43 1.38
N VAL A 19 7.48 8.82 0.91
CA VAL A 19 8.56 9.53 0.19
C VAL A 19 8.17 9.92 -1.23
N SER A 20 7.54 9.00 -1.98
CA SER A 20 7.27 9.24 -3.42
C SER A 20 6.03 10.07 -3.67
N LEU A 21 5.03 10.02 -2.78
CA LEU A 21 3.75 10.71 -2.95
C LEU A 21 3.52 11.81 -1.91
N GLY A 22 4.37 11.92 -0.88
CA GLY A 22 4.17 12.87 0.23
C GLY A 22 3.08 12.44 1.23
N CYS A 23 2.58 11.22 1.07
CA CYS A 23 1.39 10.68 1.70
C CYS A 23 1.77 9.81 2.91
N CYS A 24 2.10 10.46 4.02
CA CYS A 24 2.55 9.75 5.22
C CYS A 24 1.35 9.42 6.13
N LEU A 25 0.94 8.15 6.08
CA LEU A 25 -0.11 7.64 6.96
C LEU A 25 0.29 7.72 8.44
N LYS A 26 -0.71 7.96 9.30
CA LYS A 26 -0.54 7.88 10.76
C LYS A 26 -0.15 6.46 11.17
N PRO A 27 0.64 6.29 12.25
CA PRO A 27 1.11 4.97 12.70
C PRO A 27 -0.04 3.99 13.01
N ASP A 28 -1.19 4.48 13.47
CA ASP A 28 -2.39 3.64 13.71
C ASP A 28 -2.95 3.08 12.40
N GLU A 29 -3.07 3.92 11.37
CA GLU A 29 -3.52 3.51 10.03
C GLU A 29 -2.49 2.61 9.34
N GLN A 30 -1.19 2.88 9.52
CA GLN A 30 -0.13 1.98 9.05
C GLN A 30 -0.26 0.59 9.66
N ALA A 31 -0.52 0.49 10.97
CA ALA A 31 -0.74 -0.77 11.66
C ALA A 31 -2.03 -1.47 11.17
N ARG A 32 -3.08 -0.70 10.83
CA ARG A 32 -4.33 -1.24 10.29
C ARG A 32 -4.14 -1.82 8.89
N ILE A 33 -3.48 -1.07 8.00
CA ILE A 33 -3.14 -1.51 6.65
C ILE A 33 -2.13 -2.67 6.68
N GLN A 34 -1.19 -2.67 7.63
CA GLN A 34 -0.25 -3.78 7.83
C GLN A 34 -0.93 -5.12 8.13
N ARG A 35 -2.12 -5.08 8.75
CA ARG A 35 -2.92 -6.27 9.06
C ARG A 35 -3.81 -6.71 7.90
N MET A 36 -4.00 -5.88 6.87
CA MET A 36 -4.79 -6.26 5.71
C MET A 36 -4.02 -7.25 4.84
N ALA A 37 -4.74 -8.27 4.35
CA ALA A 37 -4.17 -9.20 3.40
C ALA A 37 -3.84 -8.44 2.11
N MET A 38 -2.57 -8.53 1.72
CA MET A 38 -1.96 -7.85 0.58
C MET A 38 -2.29 -8.51 -0.77
N ASP A 39 -3.30 -9.38 -0.81
CA ASP A 39 -3.70 -10.11 -2.02
C ASP A 39 -4.39 -9.19 -3.03
N ASP A 40 -5.07 -8.15 -2.53
CA ASP A 40 -5.80 -7.19 -3.34
C ASP A 40 -5.14 -5.80 -3.35
N VAL A 41 -4.48 -5.47 -4.45
CA VAL A 41 -3.88 -4.15 -4.68
C VAL A 41 -4.95 -3.06 -4.66
N ASP A 42 -6.11 -3.28 -5.27
CA ASP A 42 -7.20 -2.30 -5.30
C ASP A 42 -7.80 -2.07 -3.90
N ALA A 43 -7.99 -3.12 -3.09
CA ALA A 43 -8.45 -2.99 -1.71
C ALA A 43 -7.43 -2.24 -0.83
N PHE A 44 -6.14 -2.50 -1.03
CA PHE A 44 -5.07 -1.76 -0.37
C PHE A 44 -5.12 -0.27 -0.72
N VAL A 45 -5.23 0.06 -2.00
CA VAL A 45 -5.26 1.45 -2.48
C VAL A 45 -6.48 2.17 -1.91
N ALA A 46 -7.65 1.53 -1.88
CA ALA A 46 -8.85 2.10 -1.26
C ALA A 46 -8.67 2.34 0.24
N ALA A 47 -8.12 1.38 0.98
CA ALA A 47 -7.84 1.53 2.41
C ALA A 47 -6.82 2.65 2.69
N PHE A 48 -5.79 2.77 1.85
CA PHE A 48 -4.79 3.83 1.92
C PHE A 48 -5.42 5.23 1.71
N HIS A 49 -6.27 5.38 0.69
CA HIS A 49 -6.97 6.64 0.45
C HIS A 49 -7.91 7.00 1.59
N ALA A 50 -8.69 6.03 2.08
CA ALA A 50 -9.57 6.24 3.22
C ALA A 50 -8.79 6.66 4.48
N ALA A 51 -7.62 6.07 4.70
CA ALA A 51 -6.72 6.39 5.81
C ALA A 51 -6.08 7.79 5.70
N GLU A 52 -5.83 8.25 4.48
CA GLU A 52 -5.37 9.61 4.18
C GLU A 52 -6.49 10.66 4.34
N GLY A 53 -7.75 10.21 4.43
CA GLY A 53 -8.92 11.09 4.46
C GLY A 53 -9.37 11.53 3.06
N LEU A 54 -8.86 10.89 2.01
CA LEU A 54 -9.39 11.04 0.66
C LEU A 54 -10.69 10.24 0.57
N GLN A 55 -11.82 10.94 0.50
CA GLN A 55 -13.14 10.34 0.31
C GLN A 55 -13.54 10.38 -1.16
N GLU A 56 -14.41 9.46 -1.58
CA GLU A 56 -14.93 9.46 -2.94
C GLU A 56 -15.66 10.76 -3.28
N PRO A 57 -15.50 11.28 -4.51
CA PRO A 57 -14.74 10.69 -5.61
C PRO A 57 -13.22 10.92 -5.46
N TYR A 58 -12.44 9.84 -5.55
CA TYR A 58 -10.99 9.92 -5.51
C TYR A 58 -10.46 10.73 -6.71
N ASP A 59 -9.40 11.51 -6.50
CA ASP A 59 -8.64 12.05 -7.61
C ASP A 59 -8.08 10.89 -8.43
N LYS A 60 -8.59 10.74 -9.66
CA LYS A 60 -8.30 9.56 -10.50
C LYS A 60 -6.82 9.47 -10.85
N GLU A 61 -6.12 10.59 -10.93
CA GLU A 61 -4.69 10.62 -11.23
C GLU A 61 -3.89 10.18 -10.01
N HIS A 62 -4.22 10.72 -8.83
CA HIS A 62 -3.63 10.31 -7.57
C HIS A 62 -3.84 8.80 -7.31
N TRP A 63 -5.08 8.32 -7.50
CA TRP A 63 -5.42 6.90 -7.34
C TRP A 63 -4.59 6.01 -8.27
N ARG A 64 -4.43 6.43 -9.54
CA ARG A 64 -3.64 5.68 -10.53
C ARG A 64 -2.16 5.66 -10.17
N ASN A 65 -1.62 6.75 -9.61
CA ASN A 65 -0.23 6.82 -9.16
C ASN A 65 0.02 5.93 -7.95
N VAL A 66 -0.82 6.00 -6.91
CA VAL A 66 -0.74 5.11 -5.74
C VAL A 66 -0.83 3.66 -6.19
N ARG A 67 -1.83 3.31 -7.00
CA ARG A 67 -2.00 1.95 -7.54
C ARG A 67 -0.79 1.49 -8.32
N TRP A 68 -0.20 2.33 -9.15
CA TRP A 68 0.99 1.96 -9.94
C TRP A 68 2.21 1.69 -9.06
N VAL A 69 2.45 2.52 -8.04
CA VAL A 69 3.56 2.31 -7.09
C VAL A 69 3.37 1.01 -6.32
N VAL A 70 2.16 0.75 -5.83
CA VAL A 70 1.81 -0.50 -5.14
C VAL A 70 1.99 -1.69 -6.09
N ALA A 71 1.32 -1.68 -7.25
CA ALA A 71 1.40 -2.75 -8.24
C ALA A 71 2.84 -3.03 -8.70
N LYS A 72 3.67 -2.00 -8.92
CA LYS A 72 5.08 -2.17 -9.33
C LYS A 72 5.93 -2.84 -8.24
N ARG A 73 5.71 -2.50 -6.97
CA ARG A 73 6.40 -3.14 -5.84
C ARG A 73 5.95 -4.59 -5.65
N PHE A 74 4.68 -4.85 -5.92
CA PHE A 74 4.04 -6.16 -5.78
C PHE A 74 4.27 -7.12 -6.93
N ALA A 75 4.25 -6.67 -8.18
CA ALA A 75 4.55 -7.49 -9.36
C ALA A 75 5.97 -8.06 -9.29
N ARG A 76 6.91 -7.33 -8.68
CA ARG A 76 8.25 -7.82 -8.36
C ARG A 76 8.28 -8.94 -7.29
N THR A 77 7.16 -9.20 -6.64
CA THR A 77 7.00 -10.17 -5.55
C THR A 77 6.17 -11.39 -5.98
N GLY A 78 5.37 -11.29 -7.04
CA GLY A 78 4.70 -12.42 -7.70
C GLY A 78 5.58 -13.17 -8.72
N ALA A 79 6.71 -12.60 -9.14
CA ALA A 79 7.69 -13.25 -10.02
C ALA A 79 8.70 -14.12 -9.25
N THR A 80 8.24 -14.88 -8.27
CA THR A 80 8.99 -16.03 -7.73
C THR A 80 7.99 -17.14 -7.46
N GLY A 81 7.68 -17.85 -8.53
CA GLY A 81 6.88 -19.07 -8.57
C GLY A 81 7.20 -19.73 -9.91
N GLU A 82 8.41 -20.30 -10.00
CA GLU A 82 8.68 -21.44 -10.88
C GLU A 82 7.83 -22.64 -10.45
#